data_AF-A0A4Q9XSJ8-F1
#
_entry.id   AF-A0A4Q9XSJ8-F1
#
_cell.length_a   1.000
_cell.length_b   1.000
_cell.length_c   1.000
_cell.angle_alpha   90.00
_cell.angle_beta   90.00
_cell.angle_gamma   90.00
#
_symmetry.space_group_name_H-M   'P 1'
#
loop_
_entity.id
_entity.type
_entity.pdbx_description
1 polymer ?
#
loop_
_entity_poly.entity_id
_entity_poly.type
_entity_poly.pdbx_seq_one_letter_code
_entity_poly.pdbx_strand_id
1 'polypeptide(L)'
;MTQQKKRPLYIHHAGPALLETPLLNKGSAFTRDERAAFNLTGLLPPRFETLEDQVRRAYMQYSSFEEPINKHIYLRGIQDSNETLFHALLQQHLEEMMPIIYTPIVGEACERFSDIYRSNRGLFIAYSEREYIDDILRNATKQKVKVIVVTDGERILGLGDQGIGGMGIPIGKLSLYTACGGISPA
;
A
#
# COMPACT_ATOMS: atom_id res chain seq x y z
N MET A 1 4.29 11.14 27.04
CA MET A 1 4.55 10.46 25.74
C MET A 1 6.02 10.07 25.71
N THR A 2 6.34 8.81 25.98
CA THR A 2 7.71 8.29 25.90
C THR A 2 8.17 8.35 24.44
N GLN A 3 9.17 9.18 24.13
CA GLN A 3 9.89 9.11 22.86
C GLN A 3 10.51 7.71 22.76
N GLN A 4 9.84 6.78 22.07
CA GLN A 4 10.45 5.50 21.71
C GLN A 4 11.68 5.84 20.85
N LYS A 5 12.86 5.52 21.38
CA LYS A 5 14.13 5.63 20.63
C LYS A 5 13.96 4.88 19.31
N LYS A 6 13.89 5.62 18.20
CA LYS A 6 13.83 5.06 16.85
C LYS A 6 15.10 4.22 16.64
N ARG A 7 14.97 2.90 16.66
CA ARG A 7 16.07 2.00 16.33
C ARG A 7 16.25 1.99 14.82
N PRO A 8 17.47 2.16 14.30
CA PRO A 8 17.72 2.02 12.87
C PRO A 8 17.42 0.59 12.41
N LEU A 9 16.83 0.47 11.23
CA LEU A 9 16.58 -0.82 10.57
C LEU A 9 17.75 -1.12 9.63
N TYR A 10 18.37 -2.28 9.81
CA TYR A 10 19.36 -2.78 8.85
C TYR A 10 18.63 -3.41 7.66
N ILE A 11 19.02 -3.03 6.44
CA ILE A 11 18.40 -3.50 5.20
C ILE A 11 19.48 -3.86 4.18
N HIS A 12 19.16 -4.78 3.28
CA HIS A 12 20.05 -5.20 2.19
C HIS A 12 19.78 -4.47 0.86
N HIS A 13 18.85 -3.52 0.84
CA HIS A 13 18.46 -2.77 -0.36
C HIS A 13 19.20 -1.43 -0.47
N ALA A 14 19.58 -1.06 -1.69
CA ALA A 14 20.18 0.22 -2.06
C ALA A 14 19.83 0.55 -3.52
N GLY A 15 20.07 1.80 -3.93
CA GLY A 15 19.84 2.25 -5.31
C GLY A 15 18.37 2.13 -5.73
N PRO A 16 18.08 1.86 -7.01
CA PRO A 16 16.73 1.72 -7.54
C PRO A 16 15.88 0.67 -6.80
N ALA A 17 16.45 -0.47 -6.43
CA ALA A 17 15.73 -1.53 -5.72
C ALA A 17 15.15 -1.06 -4.37
N LEU A 18 15.81 -0.12 -3.69
CA LEU A 18 15.27 0.49 -2.47
C LEU A 18 14.08 1.41 -2.76
N LEU A 19 14.11 2.15 -3.87
CA LEU A 19 13.02 3.03 -4.30
C LEU A 19 11.80 2.23 -4.78
N GLU A 20 12.01 1.02 -5.30
CA GLU A 20 10.98 0.09 -5.75
C GLU A 20 10.39 -0.76 -4.62
N THR A 21 10.93 -0.68 -3.40
CA THR A 21 10.42 -1.45 -2.23
C THR A 21 9.50 -0.57 -1.39
N PRO A 22 8.16 -0.68 -1.47
CA PRO A 22 7.24 0.33 -0.93
C PRO A 22 7.28 0.49 0.60
N LEU A 23 7.62 -0.59 1.32
CA LEU A 23 7.79 -0.57 2.78
C LEU A 23 9.07 0.16 3.24
N LEU A 24 10.05 0.32 2.36
CA LEU A 24 11.35 0.93 2.66
C LEU A 24 11.54 2.28 1.98
N ASN A 25 10.82 2.53 0.88
CA ASN A 25 10.90 3.75 0.12
C ASN A 25 10.39 4.94 0.92
N LYS A 26 11.25 5.96 1.09
CA LYS A 26 10.90 7.25 1.70
C LYS A 26 10.76 8.37 0.69
N GLY A 27 11.02 8.13 -0.60
CA GLY A 27 11.05 9.16 -1.64
C GLY A 27 11.93 10.35 -1.25
N SER A 28 11.40 11.56 -1.38
CA SER A 28 12.09 12.81 -1.00
C SER A 28 12.46 12.91 0.48
N ALA A 29 11.91 12.05 1.35
CA ALA A 29 12.21 12.05 2.78
C ALA A 29 13.46 11.25 3.18
N PHE A 30 14.15 10.62 2.23
CA PHE A 30 15.51 10.14 2.48
C PHE A 30 16.42 11.33 2.80
N THR A 31 17.09 11.29 3.96
CA THR A 31 18.04 12.33 4.37
C THR A 31 19.28 12.35 3.48
N ARG A 32 20.10 13.40 3.60
CA ARG A 32 21.39 13.47 2.88
C ARG A 32 22.27 12.25 3.15
N ASP A 33 22.39 11.87 4.41
CA ASP A 33 23.23 10.74 4.83
C ASP A 33 22.65 9.41 4.35
N GLU A 34 21.33 9.24 4.40
CA GLU A 34 20.66 8.04 3.84
C GLU A 34 20.86 7.94 2.33
N ARG A 35 20.75 9.05 1.59
CA ARG A 35 20.98 9.03 0.14
C ARG A 35 22.42 8.66 -0.22
N ALA A 36 23.40 9.13 0.56
CA ALA A 36 24.79 8.73 0.39
C ALA A 36 24.99 7.25 0.74
N ALA A 37 24.50 6.81 1.88
CA ALA A 37 24.65 5.44 2.38
C ALA A 37 23.95 4.39 1.50
N PHE A 38 22.80 4.73 0.91
CA PHE A 38 22.01 3.83 0.06
C PHE A 38 22.21 4.06 -1.45
N ASN A 39 23.24 4.80 -1.88
CA ASN A 39 23.52 5.06 -3.30
C ASN A 39 22.33 5.67 -4.08
N LEU A 40 21.65 6.66 -3.49
CA LEU A 40 20.49 7.35 -4.07
C LEU A 40 20.83 8.72 -4.66
N THR A 41 22.09 9.17 -4.52
CA THR A 41 22.54 10.46 -5.07
C THR A 41 22.29 10.51 -6.58
N GLY A 42 21.56 11.54 -7.03
CA GLY A 42 21.18 11.71 -8.43
C GLY A 42 19.89 10.99 -8.85
N LEU A 43 19.37 10.05 -8.04
CA LEU A 43 18.13 9.33 -8.34
C LEU A 43 16.86 10.06 -7.87
N LEU A 44 17.03 11.08 -7.01
CA LEU A 44 15.95 11.86 -6.44
C LEU A 44 16.24 13.36 -6.59
N PRO A 45 15.21 14.22 -6.74
CA PRO A 45 15.40 15.67 -6.76
C PRO A 45 16.21 16.18 -5.56
N PRO A 46 17.00 17.27 -5.67
CA PRO A 46 17.87 17.78 -4.61
C PRO A 46 17.11 18.47 -3.45
N ARG A 47 15.83 18.12 -3.27
CA ARG A 47 14.96 18.57 -2.18
C ARG A 47 14.81 17.45 -1.15
N PHE A 48 14.94 17.82 0.11
CA PHE A 48 14.71 16.94 1.25
C PHE A 48 13.39 17.35 1.90
N GLU A 49 12.44 16.44 2.00
CA GLU A 49 11.13 16.68 2.60
C GLU A 49 11.00 15.94 3.94
N THR A 50 10.20 16.47 4.86
CA THR A 50 9.74 15.68 6.01
C THR A 50 8.58 14.75 5.58
N LEU A 51 8.24 13.76 6.40
CA LEU A 51 7.05 12.94 6.15
C LEU A 51 5.79 13.84 6.13
N GLU A 52 5.73 14.84 7.00
CA GLU A 52 4.64 15.81 7.09
C GLU A 52 4.52 16.67 5.83
N ASP A 53 5.65 17.07 5.21
CA ASP A 53 5.63 17.76 3.91
C ASP A 53 5.09 16.86 2.80
N GLN A 54 5.49 15.59 2.78
CA GLN A 54 4.98 14.61 1.83
C GLN A 54 3.48 14.37 2.02
N VAL A 55 3.00 14.25 3.25
CA VAL A 55 1.57 14.09 3.58
C VAL A 55 0.79 15.30 3.08
N ARG A 56 1.26 16.53 3.35
CA ARG A 56 0.60 17.76 2.87
C ARG A 56 0.48 17.79 1.35
N ARG A 57 1.57 17.45 0.64
CA ARG A 57 1.58 17.37 -0.83
C ARG A 57 0.70 16.23 -1.36
N ALA A 58 0.67 15.11 -0.67
CA ALA A 58 -0.16 13.98 -1.05
C ALA A 58 -1.65 14.31 -0.89
N TYR A 59 -2.02 14.99 0.20
CA TYR A 59 -3.37 15.47 0.47
C TYR A 59 -3.83 16.48 -0.58
N MET A 60 -3.00 17.48 -0.93
CA MET A 60 -3.36 18.46 -1.97
C MET A 60 -3.69 17.80 -3.32
N GLN A 61 -2.92 16.79 -3.74
CA GLN A 61 -3.21 16.02 -4.95
C GLN A 61 -4.49 15.19 -4.80
N TYR A 62 -4.67 14.50 -3.67
CA TYR A 62 -5.90 13.77 -3.37
C TYR A 62 -7.15 14.66 -3.47
N SER A 63 -7.10 15.86 -2.89
CA SER A 63 -8.19 16.84 -2.90
C SER A 63 -8.45 17.45 -4.28
N SER A 64 -7.50 17.37 -5.21
CA SER A 64 -7.65 17.87 -6.58
C SER A 64 -8.49 16.96 -7.48
N PHE A 65 -8.71 15.70 -7.08
CA PHE A 65 -9.59 14.79 -7.81
C PHE A 65 -11.04 15.03 -7.41
N GLU A 66 -11.93 15.15 -8.40
CA GLU A 66 -13.38 15.28 -8.18
C GLU A 66 -14.01 13.91 -7.96
N GLU A 67 -13.74 12.97 -8.88
CA GLU A 67 -14.33 11.63 -8.86
C GLU A 67 -13.75 10.73 -7.74
N PRO A 68 -14.58 10.10 -6.90
CA PRO A 68 -14.14 9.22 -5.81
C PRO A 68 -13.25 8.06 -6.27
N ILE A 69 -13.51 7.48 -7.44
CA ILE A 69 -12.69 6.40 -7.99
C ILE A 69 -11.27 6.85 -8.31
N ASN A 70 -11.08 8.10 -8.76
CA ASN A 70 -9.75 8.65 -9.02
C ASN A 70 -8.99 8.87 -7.71
N LYS A 71 -9.69 9.30 -6.64
CA LYS A 71 -9.13 9.34 -5.29
C LYS A 71 -8.70 7.96 -4.80
N HIS A 72 -9.52 6.93 -5.05
CA HIS A 72 -9.15 5.54 -4.74
C HIS A 72 -7.87 5.13 -5.46
N ILE A 73 -7.85 5.26 -6.79
CA ILE A 73 -6.69 4.94 -7.63
C ILE A 73 -5.42 5.68 -7.16
N TYR A 74 -5.55 6.94 -6.78
CA TYR A 74 -4.44 7.74 -6.27
C TYR A 74 -3.91 7.19 -4.93
N LEU A 75 -4.79 6.91 -3.97
CA LEU A 75 -4.39 6.32 -2.68
C LEU A 75 -3.75 4.94 -2.86
N ARG A 76 -4.29 4.10 -3.78
CA ARG A 76 -3.68 2.82 -4.18
C ARG A 76 -2.25 3.02 -4.70
N GLY A 77 -2.04 4.00 -5.57
CA GLY A 77 -0.73 4.32 -6.11
C GLY A 77 0.29 4.74 -5.05
N ILE A 78 -0.15 5.48 -4.02
CA ILE A 78 0.72 5.77 -2.87
C ILE A 78 1.05 4.49 -2.12
N GLN A 79 0.05 3.64 -1.83
CA GLN A 79 0.30 2.38 -1.13
C GLN A 79 1.32 1.50 -1.86
N ASP A 80 1.23 1.43 -3.18
CA ASP A 80 2.09 0.58 -4.01
C ASP A 80 3.49 1.17 -4.25
N SER A 81 3.76 2.41 -3.84
CA SER A 81 5.07 3.07 -4.00
C SER A 81 5.74 3.47 -2.69
N ASN A 82 4.95 3.81 -1.66
CA ASN A 82 5.42 4.23 -0.34
C ASN A 82 4.33 3.96 0.71
N GLU A 83 4.40 2.79 1.35
CA GLU A 83 3.40 2.37 2.34
C GLU A 83 3.42 3.23 3.61
N THR A 84 4.59 3.76 3.98
CA THR A 84 4.70 4.66 5.13
C THR A 84 3.91 5.94 4.89
N LEU A 85 4.05 6.54 3.71
CA LEU A 85 3.29 7.75 3.33
C LEU A 85 1.80 7.45 3.24
N PHE A 86 1.41 6.32 2.65
CA PHE A 86 0.01 5.90 2.59
C PHE A 86 -0.63 5.82 3.97
N HIS A 87 -0.02 5.10 4.91
CA HIS A 87 -0.55 4.96 6.26
C HIS A 87 -0.50 6.28 7.05
N ALA A 88 0.55 7.10 6.89
CA ALA A 88 0.63 8.41 7.52
C ALA A 88 -0.49 9.36 7.04
N LEU A 89 -0.79 9.34 5.73
CA LEU A 89 -1.87 10.12 5.14
C LEU A 89 -3.25 9.66 5.65
N LEU A 90 -3.48 8.34 5.64
CA LEU A 90 -4.73 7.77 6.17
C LEU A 90 -4.93 8.08 7.65
N GLN A 91 -3.88 8.03 8.48
CA GLN A 91 -4.00 8.34 9.90
C GLN A 91 -4.40 9.80 10.16
N GLN A 92 -3.96 10.74 9.32
CA GLN A 92 -4.32 12.16 9.47
C GLN A 92 -5.72 12.49 8.93
N HIS A 93 -6.22 11.73 7.95
CA HIS A 93 -7.48 12.01 7.23
C HIS A 93 -8.41 10.80 7.20
N LEU A 94 -8.42 9.99 8.26
CA LEU A 94 -9.06 8.67 8.26
C LEU A 94 -10.55 8.75 7.93
N GLU A 95 -11.28 9.67 8.56
CA GLU A 95 -12.73 9.83 8.36
C GLU A 95 -13.08 10.13 6.90
N GLU A 96 -12.31 10.99 6.25
CA GLU A 96 -12.50 11.36 4.84
C GLU A 96 -12.09 10.24 3.88
N MET A 97 -11.01 9.53 4.18
CA MET A 97 -10.43 8.54 3.27
C MET A 97 -11.00 7.12 3.46
N MET A 98 -11.61 6.83 4.61
CA MET A 98 -12.28 5.57 4.92
C MET A 98 -13.26 5.13 3.82
N PRO A 99 -14.24 5.96 3.39
CA PRO A 99 -15.17 5.56 2.34
C PRO A 99 -14.52 5.38 0.97
N ILE A 100 -13.31 5.93 0.76
CA ILE A 100 -12.56 5.82 -0.50
C ILE A 100 -11.78 4.50 -0.59
N ILE A 101 -11.13 4.08 0.50
CA ILE A 101 -10.35 2.82 0.53
C ILE A 101 -11.19 1.60 0.93
N TYR A 102 -12.43 1.82 1.35
CA TYR A 102 -13.38 0.81 1.75
C TYR A 102 -14.75 1.09 1.11
N THR A 103 -15.85 0.67 1.73
CA THR A 103 -17.20 0.87 1.18
C THR A 103 -17.62 2.34 1.22
N PRO A 104 -18.29 2.85 0.18
CA PRO A 104 -18.78 2.12 -1.00
C PRO A 104 -17.78 2.01 -2.16
N ILE A 105 -16.75 2.85 -2.21
CA ILE A 105 -15.91 3.03 -3.41
C ILE A 105 -15.08 1.78 -3.76
N VAL A 106 -14.68 0.98 -2.76
CA VAL A 106 -14.01 -0.29 -3.01
C VAL A 106 -14.88 -1.25 -3.83
N GLY A 107 -16.21 -1.14 -3.75
CA GLY A 107 -17.13 -1.92 -4.58
C GLY A 107 -16.98 -1.59 -6.06
N GLU A 108 -17.06 -0.30 -6.41
CA GLU A 108 -16.81 0.19 -7.77
C GLU A 108 -15.41 -0.21 -8.25
N ALA A 109 -14.41 -0.11 -7.36
CA ALA A 109 -13.04 -0.51 -7.67
C ALA A 109 -12.91 -2.03 -7.94
N CYS A 110 -13.74 -2.88 -7.31
CA CYS A 110 -13.80 -4.31 -7.61
C CYS A 110 -14.41 -4.57 -8.98
N GLU A 111 -15.50 -3.89 -9.33
CA GLU A 111 -16.14 -4.01 -10.65
C GLU A 111 -15.20 -3.57 -11.78
N ARG A 112 -14.39 -2.55 -11.52
CA ARG A 112 -13.44 -1.97 -12.49
C ARG A 112 -12.02 -2.51 -12.32
N PHE A 113 -11.83 -3.57 -11.53
CA PHE A 113 -10.50 -3.99 -11.07
C PHE A 113 -9.52 -4.23 -12.22
N SER A 114 -9.97 -4.93 -13.27
CA SER A 114 -9.15 -5.22 -14.45
C SER A 114 -8.70 -3.95 -15.19
N ASP A 115 -9.56 -2.93 -15.27
CA ASP A 115 -9.27 -1.68 -15.97
C ASP A 115 -8.30 -0.78 -15.18
N ILE A 116 -8.39 -0.83 -13.85
CA ILE A 116 -7.58 0.01 -12.95
C ILE A 116 -6.36 -0.72 -12.38
N TYR A 117 -6.14 -1.99 -12.77
CA TYR A 117 -5.02 -2.80 -12.30
C TYR A 117 -3.68 -2.18 -12.72
N ARG A 118 -2.78 -2.01 -11.75
CA ARG A 118 -1.49 -1.32 -11.97
C ARG A 118 -0.29 -1.99 -11.32
N SER A 119 -0.49 -2.64 -10.19
CA SER A 119 0.60 -3.24 -9.42
C SER A 119 0.13 -4.56 -8.80
N ASN A 120 1.08 -5.48 -8.64
CA ASN A 120 0.84 -6.74 -7.98
C ASN A 120 0.80 -6.54 -6.46
N ARG A 121 -0.36 -6.81 -5.85
CA ARG A 121 -0.50 -6.84 -4.39
C ARG A 121 -1.34 -8.02 -3.96
N GLY A 122 -0.87 -8.70 -2.93
CA GLY A 122 -1.46 -9.96 -2.46
C GLY A 122 -0.91 -11.16 -3.21
N LEU A 123 -1.48 -12.33 -2.93
CA LEU A 123 -1.21 -13.57 -3.62
C LEU A 123 -2.48 -14.03 -4.33
N PHE A 124 -2.32 -14.62 -5.51
CA PHE A 124 -3.38 -15.21 -6.29
C PHE A 124 -3.13 -16.72 -6.33
N ILE A 125 -4.15 -17.51 -6.02
CA ILE A 125 -4.06 -18.98 -6.03
C ILE A 125 -5.21 -19.48 -6.89
N ALA A 126 -4.92 -19.94 -8.10
CA ALA A 126 -5.92 -20.56 -8.96
C ALA A 126 -6.10 -22.03 -8.59
N TYR A 127 -7.33 -22.55 -8.67
CA TYR A 127 -7.60 -23.97 -8.41
C TYR A 127 -6.82 -24.91 -9.35
N SER A 128 -6.55 -24.47 -10.57
CA SER A 128 -5.70 -25.19 -11.54
C SER A 128 -4.26 -25.40 -11.04
N GLU A 129 -3.81 -24.59 -10.08
CA GLU A 129 -2.45 -24.60 -9.53
C GLU A 129 -2.40 -25.19 -8.11
N ARG A 130 -3.46 -25.88 -7.67
CA ARG A 130 -3.60 -26.39 -6.29
C ARG A 130 -2.44 -27.27 -5.80
N GLU A 131 -1.73 -27.95 -6.70
CA GLU A 131 -0.57 -28.80 -6.36
C GLU A 131 0.68 -27.96 -6.05
N TYR A 132 0.69 -26.67 -6.40
CA TYR A 132 1.80 -25.73 -6.20
C TYR A 132 1.54 -24.72 -5.08
N ILE A 133 0.49 -24.92 -4.25
CA ILE A 133 0.12 -23.96 -3.20
C ILE A 133 1.31 -23.66 -2.27
N ASP A 134 2.07 -24.67 -1.87
CA ASP A 134 3.25 -24.49 -1.01
C ASP A 134 4.29 -23.56 -1.65
N ASP A 135 4.54 -23.71 -2.96
CA ASP A 135 5.48 -22.87 -3.68
C ASP A 135 4.94 -21.45 -3.90
N ILE A 136 3.64 -21.31 -4.17
CA ILE A 136 2.98 -20.00 -4.25
C ILE A 136 3.09 -19.25 -2.92
N LEU A 137 2.84 -19.92 -1.79
CA LEU A 137 2.94 -19.32 -0.46
C LEU A 137 4.40 -18.97 -0.10
N ARG A 138 5.38 -19.77 -0.52
CA ARG A 138 6.81 -19.47 -0.32
C ARG A 138 7.28 -18.22 -1.08
N ASN A 139 6.62 -17.86 -2.18
CA ASN A 139 6.91 -16.63 -2.93
C ASN A 139 6.50 -15.34 -2.19
N ALA A 140 5.73 -15.45 -1.09
CA ALA A 140 5.43 -14.30 -0.24
C ALA A 140 6.74 -13.65 0.25
N THR A 141 6.93 -12.36 -0.04
CA THR A 141 8.14 -11.62 0.34
C THR A 141 8.31 -11.48 1.85
N LYS A 142 7.25 -11.72 2.63
CA LYS A 142 7.21 -11.60 4.09
C LYS A 142 6.98 -12.96 4.74
N GLN A 143 7.95 -13.40 5.53
CA GLN A 143 7.96 -14.74 6.14
C GLN A 143 7.22 -14.82 7.49
N LYS A 144 6.87 -13.68 8.09
CA LYS A 144 6.23 -13.61 9.43
C LYS A 144 4.79 -13.11 9.35
N VAL A 145 3.98 -13.77 8.51
CA VAL A 145 2.57 -13.43 8.32
C VAL A 145 1.78 -13.68 9.62
N LYS A 146 1.02 -12.67 10.07
CA LYS A 146 0.15 -12.76 11.26
C LYS A 146 -1.34 -12.80 10.93
N VAL A 147 -1.71 -12.19 9.80
CA VAL A 147 -3.11 -12.04 9.38
C VAL A 147 -3.18 -12.33 7.89
N ILE A 148 -4.14 -13.16 7.51
CA ILE A 148 -4.53 -13.40 6.12
C ILE A 148 -5.98 -13.00 5.99
N VAL A 149 -6.29 -12.22 4.96
CA VAL A 149 -7.66 -11.99 4.50
C VAL A 149 -7.75 -12.62 3.12
N VAL A 150 -8.68 -13.54 2.95
CA VAL A 150 -8.84 -14.32 1.72
C VAL A 150 -10.29 -14.22 1.23
N THR A 151 -10.48 -14.22 -0.08
CA THR A 151 -11.77 -14.27 -0.76
C THR A 151 -11.61 -15.04 -2.06
N ASP A 152 -12.66 -15.72 -2.48
CA ASP A 152 -12.83 -16.31 -3.81
C ASP A 152 -13.48 -15.36 -4.82
N GLY A 153 -14.03 -14.23 -4.35
CA GLY A 153 -14.68 -13.23 -5.19
C GLY A 153 -16.15 -13.49 -5.50
N GLU A 154 -16.74 -14.61 -5.05
CA GLU A 154 -18.08 -15.04 -5.46
C GLU A 154 -19.20 -14.12 -4.94
N ARG A 155 -18.98 -13.49 -3.78
CA ARG A 155 -19.94 -12.56 -3.18
C ARG A 155 -19.28 -11.31 -2.64
N ILE A 156 -18.97 -10.39 -3.54
CA ILE A 156 -18.46 -9.06 -3.18
C ILE A 156 -19.61 -8.14 -2.80
N LEU A 157 -19.79 -7.94 -1.49
CA LEU A 157 -20.81 -7.03 -0.94
C LEU A 157 -22.21 -7.35 -1.50
N GLY A 158 -22.85 -6.40 -2.19
CA GLY A 158 -24.10 -6.57 -2.92
C GLY A 158 -23.92 -6.67 -4.44
N LEU A 159 -22.69 -6.77 -4.93
CA LEU A 159 -22.32 -6.74 -6.36
C LEU A 159 -22.29 -8.15 -6.99
N GLY A 160 -22.47 -9.19 -6.19
CA GLY A 160 -22.43 -10.58 -6.65
C GLY A 160 -20.99 -11.04 -6.91
N ASP A 161 -20.84 -11.87 -7.93
CA ASP A 161 -19.57 -12.49 -8.32
C ASP A 161 -18.71 -11.51 -9.11
N GLN A 162 -17.51 -11.24 -8.59
CA GLN A 162 -16.51 -10.37 -9.22
C GLN A 162 -15.21 -11.12 -9.53
N GLY A 163 -15.14 -12.42 -9.23
CA GLY A 163 -13.93 -13.25 -9.38
C GLY A 163 -12.66 -12.55 -8.87
N ILE A 164 -11.67 -12.39 -9.75
CA ILE A 164 -10.40 -11.73 -9.41
C ILE A 164 -10.56 -10.27 -8.97
N GLY A 165 -11.62 -9.59 -9.41
CA GLY A 165 -11.94 -8.23 -8.98
C GLY A 165 -12.19 -8.12 -7.47
N GLY A 166 -12.58 -9.23 -6.84
CA GLY A 166 -12.73 -9.35 -5.39
C GLY A 166 -11.44 -9.10 -4.59
N MET A 167 -10.26 -9.13 -5.22
CA MET A 167 -8.97 -8.84 -4.57
C MET A 167 -8.93 -7.44 -3.92
N GLY A 168 -9.73 -6.48 -4.40
CA GLY A 168 -9.86 -5.17 -3.76
C GLY A 168 -10.31 -5.25 -2.28
N ILE A 169 -11.12 -6.26 -1.93
CA ILE A 169 -11.67 -6.42 -0.58
C ILE A 169 -10.61 -6.83 0.45
N PRO A 170 -9.81 -7.91 0.26
CA PRO A 170 -8.71 -8.23 1.16
C PRO A 170 -7.73 -7.08 1.36
N ILE A 171 -7.37 -6.38 0.30
CA ILE A 171 -6.40 -5.29 0.39
C ILE A 171 -6.98 -4.11 1.20
N GLY A 172 -8.23 -3.73 0.95
CA GLY A 172 -8.94 -2.72 1.73
C GLY A 172 -8.99 -3.11 3.22
N LYS A 173 -9.40 -4.36 3.52
CA LYS A 173 -9.46 -4.86 4.90
C LYS A 173 -8.10 -4.81 5.61
N LEU A 174 -7.02 -5.27 4.97
CA LEU A 174 -5.68 -5.23 5.56
C LEU A 174 -5.19 -3.79 5.81
N SER A 175 -5.56 -2.84 4.93
CA SER A 175 -5.30 -1.42 5.14
C SER A 175 -5.98 -0.90 6.42
N LEU A 176 -7.22 -1.35 6.70
CA LEU A 176 -7.95 -1.00 7.93
C LEU A 176 -7.36 -1.68 9.17
N TYR A 177 -6.91 -2.93 9.06
CA TYR A 177 -6.22 -3.62 10.16
C TYR A 177 -4.98 -2.85 10.59
N THR A 178 -4.27 -2.26 9.63
CA THR A 178 -3.12 -1.40 9.90
C THR A 178 -3.53 -0.05 10.47
N ALA A 179 -4.42 0.67 9.78
CA ALA A 179 -4.78 2.04 10.14
C ALA A 179 -5.56 2.13 11.46
N CYS A 180 -6.49 1.20 11.71
CA CYS A 180 -7.37 1.21 12.88
C CYS A 180 -6.91 0.23 13.97
N GLY A 181 -6.32 -0.90 13.58
CA GLY A 181 -5.92 -1.96 14.51
C GLY A 181 -4.45 -1.90 14.93
N GLY A 182 -3.63 -1.01 14.34
CA GLY A 182 -2.20 -0.93 14.62
C GLY A 182 -1.42 -2.19 14.24
N ILE A 183 -1.99 -3.06 13.40
CA ILE A 183 -1.34 -4.28 12.94
C ILE A 183 -0.26 -3.89 11.93
N SER A 184 0.93 -4.48 12.05
CA SER A 184 2.02 -4.18 11.12
C SER A 184 1.65 -4.63 9.71
N PRO A 185 1.89 -3.80 8.66
CA PRO A 185 1.65 -4.18 7.28
C PRO A 185 2.74 -5.13 6.71
N ALA A 186 3.81 -5.39 7.46
CA ALA A 186 4.99 -6.15 7.05
C ALA A 186 5.03 -7.58 7.60
#